data_AF-A0A821MKP6-F1
#
_entry.id   AF-A0A821MKP6-F1
#
_cell.length_a   1.000
_cell.length_b   1.000
_cell.length_c   1.000
_cell.angle_alpha   90.00
_cell.angle_beta   90.00
_cell.angle_gamma   90.00
#
_symmetry.space_group_name_H-M   'P 1'
#
loop_
_entity.id
_entity.type
_entity.pdbx_description
1 polymer ?
#
loop_
_entity_poly.entity_id
_entity_poly.type
_entity_poly.pdbx_seq_one_letter_code
_entity_poly.pdbx_strand_id
1 'polypeptide(L)'
;MEAAKFIESNLTDALFQESNRAGLSFHNAVLIRSHFTEPPQNMKFMNTDLYGNDWKNEDIVNHTFSQQTNTVINTRFSNSTFSEIDSKQLVMDGGAERV
;
A
#
# COMPACT_ATOMS: atom_id res chain seq x y z
N MET A 1 -6.04 -17.17 -10.42
CA MET A 1 -6.42 -15.81 -10.83
C MET A 1 -5.25 -14.92 -10.49
N GLU A 2 -4.75 -14.17 -11.47
CA GLU A 2 -3.69 -13.19 -11.24
C GLU A 2 -4.32 -11.94 -10.62
N ALA A 3 -3.82 -11.54 -9.46
CA ALA A 3 -4.25 -10.32 -8.80
C ALA A 3 -3.91 -9.11 -9.66
N ALA A 4 -4.81 -8.12 -9.75
CA ALA A 4 -4.49 -6.89 -10.48
C ALA A 4 -3.29 -6.17 -9.80
N LYS A 5 -2.35 -5.73 -10.64
CA LYS A 5 -1.10 -5.10 -10.23
C LYS A 5 -1.04 -3.67 -10.75
N PHE A 6 -0.79 -2.74 -9.85
CA PHE A 6 -0.59 -1.32 -10.12
C PHE A 6 0.87 -0.98 -9.84
N ILE A 7 1.57 -0.48 -10.85
CA ILE A 7 2.99 -0.13 -10.78
C ILE A 7 3.11 1.34 -11.15
N GLU A 8 3.81 2.13 -10.33
CA GLU A 8 4.09 3.56 -10.61
C GLU A 8 2.83 4.37 -10.94
N SER A 9 1.71 3.97 -10.32
CA SER A 9 0.38 4.50 -10.63
C SER A 9 -0.01 5.58 -9.62
N ASN A 10 -0.62 6.66 -10.12
CA ASN A 10 -1.27 7.65 -9.29
C ASN A 10 -2.77 7.36 -9.22
N LEU A 11 -3.22 6.94 -8.04
CA LEU A 11 -4.59 6.56 -7.69
C LEU A 11 -5.10 7.45 -6.53
N THR A 12 -4.64 8.70 -6.49
CA THR A 12 -5.12 9.72 -5.54
C THR A 12 -6.64 9.89 -5.68
N ASP A 13 -7.34 9.94 -4.55
CA ASP A 13 -8.81 10.03 -4.47
C ASP A 13 -9.56 8.88 -5.19
N ALA A 14 -8.88 7.79 -5.56
CA ALA A 14 -9.51 6.66 -6.24
C ALA A 14 -10.48 5.92 -5.33
N LEU A 15 -11.57 5.43 -5.90
CA LEU A 15 -12.54 4.58 -5.22
C LEU A 15 -12.34 3.12 -5.64
N PHE A 16 -12.06 2.27 -4.66
CA PHE A 16 -11.89 0.84 -4.83
C PHE A 16 -13.10 0.09 -4.24
N GLN A 17 -14.05 -0.27 -5.10
CA GLN A 17 -15.22 -1.05 -4.73
C GLN A 17 -14.93 -2.55 -4.91
N GLU A 18 -15.29 -3.37 -3.93
CA GLU A 18 -15.14 -4.85 -3.96
C GLU A 18 -13.70 -5.34 -4.25
N SER A 19 -12.71 -4.51 -3.96
CA SER A 19 -11.33 -4.66 -4.42
C SER A 19 -10.48 -5.64 -3.61
N ASN A 20 -10.90 -5.95 -2.38
CA ASN A 20 -10.16 -6.83 -1.47
C ASN A 20 -10.26 -8.32 -1.80
N ARG A 21 -11.14 -8.72 -2.73
CA ARG A 21 -11.28 -10.13 -3.16
C ARG A 21 -10.20 -10.59 -4.13
N ALA A 22 -9.41 -9.66 -4.68
CA ALA A 22 -8.48 -9.94 -5.76
C ALA A 22 -7.00 -10.04 -5.31
N GLY A 23 -6.67 -9.81 -4.04
CA GLY A 23 -5.27 -9.83 -3.56
C GLY A 23 -4.38 -8.78 -4.23
N LEU A 24 -4.89 -7.55 -4.33
CA LEU A 24 -4.28 -6.46 -5.11
C LEU A 24 -2.84 -6.16 -4.72
N SER A 25 -2.07 -5.71 -5.71
CA SER A 25 -0.67 -5.37 -5.51
C SER A 25 -0.34 -3.98 -6.04
N PHE A 26 0.22 -3.15 -5.17
CA PHE A 26 0.62 -1.77 -5.42
C PHE A 26 2.13 -1.64 -5.20
N HIS A 27 2.84 -1.22 -6.24
CA HIS A 27 4.29 -0.99 -6.21
C HIS A 27 4.57 0.43 -6.68
N ASN A 28 5.31 1.21 -5.88
CA ASN A 28 5.60 2.62 -6.19
C ASN A 28 4.33 3.45 -6.48
N ALA A 29 3.21 3.12 -5.82
CA ALA A 29 1.91 3.73 -6.11
C ALA A 29 1.56 4.85 -5.14
N VAL A 30 0.76 5.81 -5.59
CA VAL A 30 0.19 6.88 -4.77
C VAL A 30 -1.29 6.62 -4.61
N LEU A 31 -1.75 6.40 -3.38
CA LEU A 31 -3.15 6.15 -3.01
C LEU A 31 -3.61 7.16 -1.95
N ILE A 32 -3.13 8.40 -2.06
CA ILE A 32 -3.48 9.46 -1.12
C ILE A 32 -4.99 9.69 -1.16
N ARG A 33 -5.64 9.70 0.01
CA ARG A 33 -7.10 9.88 0.15
C ARG A 33 -7.96 8.90 -0.67
N SER A 34 -7.41 7.77 -1.10
CA SER A 34 -8.20 6.74 -1.76
C SER A 34 -9.21 6.14 -0.78
N HIS A 35 -10.33 5.67 -1.30
CA HIS A 35 -11.39 5.04 -0.52
C HIS A 35 -11.53 3.57 -0.87
N PHE A 36 -11.66 2.73 0.15
CA PHE A 36 -11.86 1.30 0.04
C PHE A 36 -13.13 0.89 0.77
N THR A 37 -14.08 0.30 0.04
CA THR A 37 -15.37 -0.10 0.63
C THR A 37 -15.26 -1.30 1.56
N GLU A 38 -14.11 -1.99 1.56
CA GLU A 38 -13.89 -3.25 2.22
C GLU A 38 -12.52 -3.29 2.93
N PRO A 39 -12.33 -4.12 3.97
CA PRO A 39 -11.04 -4.23 4.66
C PRO A 39 -9.93 -4.79 3.75
N PRO A 40 -8.66 -4.41 3.95
CA PRO A 40 -7.54 -4.91 3.15
C PRO A 40 -7.28 -6.39 3.47
N GLN A 41 -7.38 -7.26 2.46
CA GLN A 41 -7.12 -8.69 2.60
C GLN A 41 -6.12 -9.14 1.54
N ASN A 42 -5.04 -9.79 1.97
CA ASN A 42 -3.99 -10.33 1.09
C ASN A 42 -3.44 -9.29 0.09
N MET A 43 -3.32 -8.03 0.53
CA MET A 43 -2.83 -6.94 -0.28
C MET A 43 -1.31 -6.79 -0.14
N LYS A 44 -0.68 -6.27 -1.20
CA LYS A 44 0.74 -5.95 -1.21
C LYS A 44 0.94 -4.47 -1.47
N PHE A 45 1.54 -3.77 -0.52
CA PHE A 45 1.94 -2.38 -0.63
C PHE A 45 3.45 -2.30 -0.50
N MET A 46 4.12 -1.92 -1.59
CA MET A 46 5.56 -1.75 -1.64
C MET A 46 5.87 -0.34 -2.14
N ASN A 47 6.64 0.43 -1.36
CA ASN A 47 6.98 1.83 -1.69
C ASN A 47 5.73 2.68 -1.99
N THR A 48 4.68 2.52 -1.18
CA THR A 48 3.35 3.07 -1.48
C THR A 48 2.99 4.20 -0.53
N ASP A 49 2.14 5.12 -0.97
CA ASP A 49 1.65 6.22 -0.16
C ASP A 49 0.14 6.11 0.10
N LEU A 50 -0.25 5.78 1.33
CA LEU A 50 -1.65 5.62 1.77
C LEU A 50 -2.15 6.82 2.58
N TYR A 51 -1.47 7.96 2.55
CA TYR A 51 -1.81 9.08 3.42
C TYR A 51 -3.26 9.55 3.24
N GLY A 52 -3.97 9.67 4.37
CA GLY A 52 -5.37 10.10 4.39
C GLY A 52 -6.36 9.13 3.78
N ASN A 53 -6.00 7.88 3.49
CA ASN A 53 -6.99 6.86 3.15
C ASN A 53 -7.87 6.51 4.37
N ASP A 54 -8.93 5.74 4.13
CA ASP A 54 -9.96 5.41 5.11
C ASP A 54 -9.60 4.26 6.06
N TRP A 55 -8.53 3.52 5.81
CA TRP A 55 -8.09 2.43 6.67
C TRP A 55 -7.24 2.92 7.85
N LYS A 56 -7.41 2.29 9.01
CA LYS A 56 -6.47 2.45 10.12
C LYS A 56 -5.23 1.61 9.83
N ASN A 57 -4.08 2.03 10.35
CA ASN A 57 -2.84 1.27 10.21
C ASN A 57 -2.96 -0.16 10.73
N GLU A 58 -3.71 -0.37 11.81
CA GLU A 58 -3.99 -1.69 12.38
C GLU A 58 -4.77 -2.57 11.40
N ASP A 59 -5.70 -2.00 10.63
CA ASP A 59 -6.42 -2.71 9.58
C ASP A 59 -5.47 -3.09 8.43
N ILE A 60 -4.44 -2.29 8.16
CA ILE A 60 -3.47 -2.58 7.10
C ILE A 60 -2.46 -3.66 7.56
N VAL A 61 -1.95 -3.56 8.80
CA VAL A 61 -0.85 -4.42 9.29
C VAL A 61 -1.35 -5.70 9.96
N ASN A 62 -2.39 -5.59 10.80
CA ASN A 62 -2.81 -6.68 11.69
C ASN A 62 -4.04 -7.44 11.18
N HIS A 63 -4.63 -7.03 10.06
CA HIS A 63 -5.84 -7.69 9.56
C HIS A 63 -5.51 -9.06 8.97
N THR A 64 -5.52 -10.04 9.85
CA THR A 64 -5.39 -11.46 9.52
C THR A 64 -6.79 -12.03 9.34
N PHE A 65 -7.45 -11.70 8.23
CA PHE A 65 -8.64 -12.47 7.87
C PHE A 65 -8.15 -13.77 7.21
N SER A 66 -8.59 -14.94 7.69
CA SER A 66 -8.28 -16.24 7.06
C SER A 66 -6.80 -16.67 6.99
N GLN A 67 -5.94 -16.26 7.94
CA GLN A 67 -4.49 -16.54 7.95
C GLN A 67 -3.69 -15.84 6.82
N GLN A 68 -4.32 -14.92 6.09
CA GLN A 68 -3.65 -14.13 5.06
C GLN A 68 -3.20 -12.80 5.66
N THR A 69 -1.91 -12.51 5.54
CA THR A 69 -1.30 -11.26 6.01
C THR A 69 -1.03 -10.33 4.83
N ASN A 70 -1.27 -9.03 5.01
CA ASN A 70 -0.84 -8.04 4.04
C ASN A 70 0.69 -7.94 4.05
N THR A 71 1.28 -7.69 2.89
CA THR A 71 2.70 -7.33 2.79
C THR A 71 2.79 -5.81 2.71
N VAL A 72 3.48 -5.17 3.65
CA VAL A 72 3.57 -3.71 3.73
C VAL A 72 5.03 -3.32 3.98
N ILE A 73 5.67 -2.75 2.96
CA ILE A 73 7.10 -2.41 3.00
C ILE A 73 7.27 -0.99 2.44
N ASN A 74 8.13 -0.18 3.07
CA ASN A 74 8.44 1.20 2.64
C ASN A 74 7.18 2.05 2.37
N THR A 75 6.11 1.85 3.14
CA THR A 75 4.80 2.42 2.86
C THR A 75 4.45 3.46 3.92
N ARG A 76 3.99 4.64 3.47
CA ARG A 76 3.42 5.65 4.36
C ARG A 76 1.97 5.30 4.63
N PHE A 77 1.59 5.25 5.91
CA PHE A 77 0.23 4.96 6.34
C PHE A 77 -0.67 6.21 6.36
N SER A 78 -1.96 5.96 6.60
CA SER A 78 -3.02 6.98 6.64
C SER A 78 -2.73 8.10 7.63
N ASN A 79 -2.18 7.76 8.80
CA ASN A 79 -1.81 8.70 9.86
C ASN A 79 -0.41 9.31 9.70
N SER A 80 0.23 9.19 8.54
CA SER A 80 1.59 9.66 8.25
C SER A 80 2.74 8.90 8.92
N THR A 81 2.48 7.84 9.70
CA THR A 81 3.57 6.95 10.13
C THR A 81 4.01 6.05 8.98
N PHE A 82 5.11 5.33 9.16
CA PHE A 82 5.69 4.47 8.14
C PHE A 82 5.72 3.01 8.60
N SER A 83 5.58 2.10 7.64
CA SER A 83 5.88 0.68 7.84
C SER A 83 7.37 0.47 8.11
N GLU A 84 7.75 -0.80 8.35
CA GLU A 84 9.15 -1.18 8.29
C GLU A 84 9.77 -0.74 6.95
N ILE A 85 11.01 -0.24 7.04
CA ILE A 85 11.77 0.23 5.89
C ILE A 85 12.77 -0.86 5.47
N ASP A 86 12.56 -1.44 4.30
CA ASP A 86 13.54 -2.28 3.62
C ASP A 86 14.31 -1.44 2.59
N SER A 87 15.51 -1.04 2.97
CA SER A 87 16.39 -0.22 2.13
C SER A 87 16.84 -0.89 0.84
N LYS A 88 16.71 -2.22 0.71
CA LYS A 88 16.99 -2.95 -0.54
C LYS A 88 15.89 -2.79 -1.57
N GLN A 89 14.67 -2.45 -1.13
CA GLN A 89 13.50 -2.26 -1.97
C GLN A 89 13.23 -0.78 -2.28
N LEU A 90 13.99 0.13 -1.64
CA LEU A 90 13.98 1.53 -2.03
C LEU A 90 14.47 1.64 -3.47
N VAL A 91 13.66 2.27 -4.33
CA VAL A 91 14.14 2.72 -5.63
C VAL A 91 15.20 3.78 -5.32
N MET A 92 16.47 3.47 -5.56
CA MET A 92 17.52 4.48 -5.57
C MET A 92 17.12 5.50 -6.64
N ASP A 93 16.88 6.74 -6.24
CA ASP A 93 16.45 7.84 -7.13
C ASP A 93 17.55 8.28 -8.13
N GLY A 94 18.61 7.49 -8.28
CA GLY A 94 19.70 7.76 -9.21
C GLY A 94 20.44 9.06 -8.95
N GLY A 95 20.35 9.69 -7.77
CA GLY A 95 20.98 11.01 -7.61
C GLY A 95 20.98 11.68 -6.25
N ALA A 96 20.42 11.13 -5.16
CA ALA A 96 20.64 11.69 -3.83
C ALA A 96 22.06 11.39 -3.31
N GLU A 97 23.07 12.02 -3.91
CA GLU A 97 24.36 12.17 -3.26
C GLU A 97 24.17 12.98 -1.98
N ARG A 98 24.67 12.44 -0.86
CA ARG A 98 24.88 13.20 0.37
C ARG A 98 25.67 14.47 0.00
N VAL A 99 25.06 15.63 0.17
CA VAL A 99 25.77 16.91 0.28
C VAL A 99 26.62 16.91 1.55
#